data_AF-A0A521V957-F1
#
_entry.id   AF-A0A521V957-F1
#
_cell.length_a   1.000
_cell.length_b   1.000
_cell.length_c   1.000
_cell.angle_alpha   90.00
_cell.angle_beta   90.00
_cell.angle_gamma   90.00
#
_symmetry.space_group_name_H-M   'P 1'
#
loop_
_entity.id
_entity.type
_entity.pdbx_description
1 polymer ?
#
loop_
_entity_poly.entity_id
_entity_poly.type
_entity_poly.pdbx_seq_one_letter_code
_entity_poly.pdbx_strand_id
1 'polypeptide(L)'
;MKKLIFHLLISLTPISLFSQAYMTAGGLRLGTDWGLTVQQRLAKSLTAEGIVQSSLQREEVLLTGLVEKHYALVFRGLNLYAGAGLHKGWLNNSPAVEPPAHIAGDPFGLTFTGGAELTLGRLNFSYDFKPAINLSGGEKTFYTQTGVSVRYVLLKNKVFKKHLKEKKKARRQKEGKGIHLGNGWKFWKKSKEV
;
A
#
# COMPACT_ATOMS: atom_id res chain seq x y z
N MET A 1 -35.25 14.65 -7.54
CA MET A 1 -33.84 14.68 -8.03
C MET A 1 -32.80 14.51 -6.91
N LYS A 2 -32.92 15.18 -5.75
CA LYS A 2 -31.97 15.03 -4.62
C LYS A 2 -31.88 13.61 -4.02
N LYS A 3 -32.98 12.84 -4.02
CA LYS A 3 -33.00 11.45 -3.51
C LYS A 3 -32.32 10.43 -4.44
N LEU A 4 -32.28 10.71 -5.75
CA LEU A 4 -31.59 9.84 -6.75
C LEU A 4 -30.06 9.95 -6.63
N ILE A 5 -29.54 11.13 -6.30
CA ILE A 5 -28.11 11.34 -6.04
C ILE A 5 -27.66 10.52 -4.82
N PHE A 6 -28.51 10.39 -3.79
CA PHE A 6 -28.21 9.62 -2.59
C PHE A 6 -28.15 8.10 -2.85
N HIS A 7 -28.97 7.59 -3.77
CA HIS A 7 -28.94 6.18 -4.18
C HIS A 7 -27.75 5.86 -5.10
N LEU A 8 -27.33 6.81 -5.94
CA LEU A 8 -26.11 6.68 -6.76
C LEU A 8 -24.85 6.61 -5.87
N LEU A 9 -24.83 7.32 -4.75
CA LEU A 9 -23.71 7.33 -3.80
C LEU A 9 -23.61 6.03 -2.96
N ILE A 10 -24.71 5.29 -2.79
CA ILE A 10 -24.79 4.06 -1.99
C ILE A 10 -24.50 2.79 -2.83
N SER A 11 -24.45 2.91 -4.16
CA SER A 11 -24.16 1.81 -5.08
C SER A 11 -22.66 1.42 -5.20
N LEU A 12 -21.76 1.95 -4.36
CA LEU A 12 -20.37 1.48 -4.26
C LEU A 12 -20.29 0.15 -3.50
N THR A 13 -20.94 -0.88 -4.04
CA THR A 13 -20.68 -2.26 -3.63
C THR A 13 -19.25 -2.62 -4.06
N PRO A 14 -18.41 -3.18 -3.18
CA PRO A 14 -17.05 -3.53 -3.52
C PRO A 14 -17.08 -4.75 -4.45
N ILE A 15 -17.03 -4.50 -5.75
CA ILE A 15 -16.82 -5.53 -6.75
C ILE A 15 -15.47 -6.18 -6.39
N SER A 16 -15.51 -7.45 -5.95
CA SER A 16 -14.33 -8.23 -5.56
C SER A 16 -13.54 -8.71 -6.77
N LEU A 17 -13.29 -7.81 -7.72
CA LEU A 17 -12.36 -8.06 -8.81
C LEU A 17 -10.92 -7.94 -8.30
N PHE A 18 -10.03 -8.56 -9.05
CA PHE A 18 -8.63 -8.85 -8.74
C PHE A 18 -7.86 -7.78 -7.93
N SER A 19 -7.85 -7.90 -6.60
CA SER A 19 -7.02 -7.06 -5.72
C SER A 19 -5.52 -7.14 -6.08
N GLN A 20 -4.77 -6.06 -5.77
CA GLN A 20 -3.34 -5.84 -6.06
C GLN A 20 -2.52 -7.13 -6.22
N ALA A 21 -1.80 -7.27 -7.33
CA ALA A 21 -1.04 -8.48 -7.65
C ALA A 21 0.25 -8.63 -6.80
N TYR A 22 0.68 -7.55 -6.15
CA TYR A 22 1.89 -7.48 -5.33
C TYR A 22 1.59 -7.46 -3.83
N MET A 23 2.62 -7.77 -3.05
CA MET A 23 2.69 -7.60 -1.60
C MET A 23 3.57 -6.40 -1.26
N THR A 24 4.74 -6.31 -1.89
CA THR A 24 5.70 -5.22 -1.69
C THR A 24 6.19 -4.76 -3.05
N ALA A 25 6.19 -3.45 -3.28
CA ALA A 25 6.73 -2.82 -4.48
C ALA A 25 7.49 -1.55 -4.09
N GLY A 26 8.57 -1.25 -4.79
CA GLY A 26 9.35 -0.04 -4.55
C GLY A 26 9.92 0.52 -5.84
N GLY A 27 10.09 1.83 -5.92
CA GLY A 27 10.66 2.46 -7.10
C GLY A 27 10.65 3.98 -7.03
N LEU A 28 10.51 4.59 -8.21
CA LEU A 28 10.62 6.04 -8.39
C LEU A 28 9.24 6.64 -8.64
N ARG A 29 9.05 7.85 -8.13
CA ARG A 29 7.90 8.71 -8.39
C ARG A 29 8.42 10.01 -8.99
N LEU A 30 7.93 10.37 -10.17
CA LEU A 30 8.34 11.54 -10.94
C LEU A 30 7.11 12.36 -11.31
N GLY A 31 7.20 13.68 -11.25
CA GLY A 31 6.09 14.56 -11.61
C GLY A 31 6.42 15.99 -11.23
N THR A 32 5.56 16.61 -10.44
CA THR A 32 5.86 17.93 -9.85
C THR A 32 7.12 17.88 -8.98
N ASP A 33 7.26 16.80 -8.22
CA ASP A 33 8.47 16.46 -7.46
C ASP A 33 9.01 15.10 -7.91
N TRP A 34 10.25 14.81 -7.54
CA TRP A 34 10.86 13.51 -7.75
C TRP A 34 11.14 12.84 -6.40
N GLY A 35 11.05 11.52 -6.36
CA GLY A 35 11.24 10.79 -5.11
C GLY A 35 11.26 9.29 -5.24
N LEU A 36 11.50 8.65 -4.10
CA LEU A 36 11.38 7.22 -3.89
C LEU A 36 10.02 6.91 -3.28
N THR A 37 9.37 5.85 -3.77
CA THR A 37 8.12 5.33 -3.21
C THR A 37 8.25 3.85 -2.90
N VAL A 38 7.72 3.43 -1.76
CA VAL A 38 7.61 2.04 -1.35
C VAL A 38 6.18 1.76 -0.90
N GLN A 39 5.56 0.76 -1.51
CA GLN A 39 4.24 0.27 -1.14
C GLN A 39 4.32 -1.12 -0.50
N GLN A 40 3.63 -1.26 0.63
CA GLN A 40 3.46 -2.50 1.35
C GLN A 40 1.97 -2.78 1.54
N ARG A 41 1.51 -3.92 1.04
CA ARG A 41 0.14 -4.36 1.24
C ARG A 41 -0.06 -4.83 2.68
N LEU A 42 -1.12 -4.32 3.31
CA LEU A 42 -1.50 -4.65 4.69
C LEU A 42 -2.64 -5.67 4.73
N ALA A 43 -3.66 -5.49 3.90
CA ALA A 43 -4.84 -6.35 3.90
C ALA A 43 -5.41 -6.57 2.48
N LYS A 44 -6.63 -7.11 2.39
CA LYS A 44 -7.35 -7.15 1.10
C LYS A 44 -7.71 -5.72 0.70
N SER A 45 -7.21 -5.28 -0.45
CA SER A 45 -7.47 -3.93 -0.98
C SER A 45 -6.96 -2.78 -0.11
N LEU A 46 -6.02 -3.03 0.80
CA LEU A 46 -5.42 -2.01 1.69
C LEU A 46 -3.90 -2.08 1.64
N THR A 47 -3.26 -0.95 1.44
CA THR A 47 -1.81 -0.75 1.32
C THR A 47 -1.37 0.41 2.18
N ALA A 48 -0.14 0.35 2.66
CA ALA A 48 0.61 1.48 3.17
C ALA A 48 1.63 1.90 2.10
N GLU A 49 1.77 3.21 1.89
CA GLU A 49 2.78 3.79 1.02
C GLU A 49 3.66 4.76 1.82
N GLY A 50 4.98 4.63 1.65
CA GLY A 50 5.96 5.60 2.10
C GLY A 50 6.59 6.28 0.90
N ILE A 51 6.63 7.62 0.91
CA ILE A 51 7.23 8.44 -0.14
C ILE A 51 8.27 9.35 0.50
N VAL A 52 9.49 9.32 -0.03
CA VAL A 52 10.51 10.33 0.26
C VAL A 52 10.73 11.08 -1.04
N GLN A 53 10.40 12.37 -1.05
CA GLN A 53 10.49 13.20 -2.25
C GLN A 53 11.28 14.48 -1.95
N SER A 54 11.93 15.00 -2.98
CA SER A 54 12.60 16.30 -2.95
C SER A 54 12.08 17.13 -4.11
N SER A 55 11.89 18.42 -3.88
CA SER A 55 11.46 19.35 -4.92
C SER A 55 12.67 20.01 -5.55
N LEU A 56 12.62 20.28 -6.86
CA LEU A 56 13.62 21.13 -7.52
C LEU A 56 13.31 22.62 -7.33
N GLN A 57 12.08 22.94 -6.94
CA GLN A 57 11.60 24.32 -6.79
C GLN A 57 11.70 24.80 -5.33
N ARG A 58 11.89 23.89 -4.38
CA ARG A 58 11.97 24.13 -2.94
C ARG A 58 13.14 23.29 -2.42
N GLU A 59 14.09 23.88 -1.70
CA GLU A 59 15.16 23.14 -1.01
C GLU A 59 14.59 22.38 0.20
N GLU A 60 13.62 21.48 -0.04
CA GLU A 60 12.92 20.72 0.98
C GLU A 60 12.96 19.21 0.66
N VAL A 61 13.09 18.42 1.72
CA VAL A 61 12.89 16.97 1.69
C VAL A 61 11.59 16.67 2.40
N LEU A 62 10.67 15.99 1.71
CA LEU A 62 9.34 15.65 2.23
C LEU A 62 9.22 14.13 2.40
N LEU A 63 8.92 13.71 3.62
CA LEU A 63 8.51 12.35 3.94
C LEU A 63 6.99 12.29 4.07
N THR A 64 6.36 11.41 3.29
CA THR A 64 4.92 11.17 3.35
C THR A 64 4.63 9.71 3.67
N GLY A 65 3.72 9.47 4.61
CA GLY A 65 3.14 8.16 4.87
C GLY A 65 1.66 8.16 4.53
N LEU A 66 1.19 7.19 3.74
CA LEU A 66 -0.18 7.09 3.24
C LEU A 66 -0.75 5.70 3.53
N VAL A 67 -2.06 5.65 3.75
CA VAL A 67 -2.84 4.41 3.71
C VAL A 67 -3.83 4.52 2.55
N GLU A 68 -3.81 3.52 1.68
CA GLU A 68 -4.52 3.54 0.41
C GLU A 68 -5.44 2.33 0.28
N LYS A 69 -6.63 2.58 -0.27
CA LYS A 69 -7.61 1.56 -0.59
C LYS A 69 -7.72 1.39 -2.09
N HIS A 70 -7.56 0.15 -2.56
CA HIS A 70 -7.57 -0.17 -3.99
C HIS A 70 -8.87 -0.84 -4.43
N TYR A 71 -9.37 -0.39 -5.58
CA TYR A 71 -10.57 -0.85 -6.25
C TYR A 71 -10.16 -1.43 -7.60
N ALA A 72 -10.33 -2.74 -7.76
CA ALA A 72 -9.99 -3.40 -9.00
C ALA A 72 -11.00 -3.04 -10.09
N LEU A 73 -10.48 -2.62 -11.25
CA LEU A 73 -11.30 -2.40 -12.45
C LEU A 73 -11.51 -3.72 -13.20
N VAL A 74 -12.34 -3.66 -14.25
CA VAL A 74 -12.69 -4.82 -15.08
C VAL A 74 -11.46 -5.40 -15.81
N PHE A 75 -10.46 -4.57 -16.12
CA PHE A 75 -9.24 -4.99 -16.81
C PHE A 75 -8.20 -5.60 -15.85
N ARG A 76 -7.56 -6.69 -16.28
CA ARG A 76 -6.55 -7.41 -15.47
C ARG A 76 -5.37 -6.50 -15.14
N GLY A 77 -5.14 -6.29 -13.85
CA GLY A 77 -3.97 -5.56 -13.33
C GLY A 77 -4.15 -4.06 -13.22
N LEU A 78 -5.25 -3.50 -13.71
CA LEU A 78 -5.60 -2.08 -13.54
C LEU A 78 -6.45 -1.91 -12.28
N ASN A 79 -6.02 -1.05 -11.36
CA ASN A 79 -6.76 -0.70 -10.15
C ASN A 79 -6.83 0.82 -10.00
N LEU A 80 -7.94 1.30 -9.46
CA LEU A 80 -8.00 2.65 -8.90
C LEU A 80 -7.61 2.58 -7.44
N TYR A 81 -7.04 3.66 -6.92
CA TYR A 81 -6.78 3.78 -5.50
C TYR A 81 -7.08 5.18 -5.01
N ALA A 82 -7.47 5.25 -3.74
CA ALA A 82 -7.62 6.50 -3.03
C ALA A 82 -7.14 6.29 -1.58
N GLY A 83 -6.52 7.30 -1.02
CA GLY A 83 -5.91 7.21 0.30
C GLY A 83 -5.69 8.55 0.96
N ALA A 84 -5.27 8.47 2.20
CA ALA A 84 -4.91 9.63 3.00
C ALA A 84 -3.80 9.28 3.98
N GLY A 85 -3.12 10.30 4.48
CA GLY A 85 -2.08 10.14 5.48
C GLY A 85 -1.46 11.48 5.85
N LEU A 86 -0.22 11.42 6.32
CA LEU A 86 0.50 12.54 6.88
C LEU A 86 1.79 12.77 6.11
N HIS A 87 2.22 14.02 6.05
CA HIS A 87 3.55 14.37 5.56
C HIS A 87 4.28 15.23 6.59
N LYS A 88 5.61 15.13 6.56
CA LYS A 88 6.54 16.00 7.27
C LYS A 88 7.68 16.35 6.33
N GLY A 89 8.01 17.63 6.22
CA GLY A 89 9.17 18.09 5.47
C GLY A 89 10.22 18.73 6.37
N TRP A 90 11.41 18.83 5.81
CA TRP A 90 12.55 19.52 6.41
C TRP A 90 13.11 20.49 5.38
N LEU A 91 13.26 21.75 5.77
CA LEU A 91 13.90 22.76 4.94
C LEU A 91 15.42 22.62 5.09
N ASN A 92 16.14 22.52 3.96
CA ASN A 92 17.59 22.64 3.98
C ASN A 92 17.95 24.13 4.04
N ASN A 93 18.34 24.59 5.23
CA ASN A 93 18.88 25.93 5.40
C ASN A 93 20.31 25.97 4.83
N SER A 94 20.46 26.34 3.56
CA SER A 94 21.75 26.77 3.04
C SER A 94 22.19 28.06 3.79
N PRO A 95 23.36 28.11 4.45
CA PRO A 95 23.74 29.22 5.34
C PRO A 95 24.15 30.52 4.61
N ALA A 96 23.86 30.67 3.33
CA ALA A 96 24.43 31.74 2.49
C ALA A 96 23.53 32.97 2.29
N VAL A 97 22.25 32.92 2.70
CA VAL A 97 21.34 34.07 2.56
C VAL A 97 20.44 34.11 3.78
N GLU A 98 20.59 35.12 4.64
CA GLU A 98 19.65 35.40 5.73
C GLU A 98 18.25 35.60 5.13
N PRO A 99 17.27 34.72 5.38
CA PRO A 99 15.95 34.92 4.83
C PRO A 99 15.18 35.87 5.77
N PRO A 100 14.31 36.75 5.22
CA PRO A 100 13.57 37.72 6.02
C PRO A 100 12.71 37.02 7.08
N ALA A 101 12.57 37.67 8.24
CA ALA A 101 12.09 37.17 9.54
C ALA A 101 10.65 36.61 9.63
N HIS A 102 10.20 35.80 8.68
CA HIS A 102 8.89 35.11 8.69
C HIS A 102 8.97 33.64 8.21
N ILE A 103 10.14 33.02 8.30
CA ILE A 103 10.41 31.71 7.68
C ILE A 103 9.57 30.63 8.34
N ALA A 104 8.64 30.10 7.55
CA ALA A 104 7.77 29.01 7.90
C ALA A 104 8.58 27.80 8.37
N GLY A 105 8.28 27.27 9.56
CA GLY A 105 8.92 26.07 10.08
C GLY A 105 8.69 24.82 9.22
N ASP A 106 9.29 23.70 9.63
CA ASP A 106 9.14 22.39 8.98
C ASP A 106 7.67 22.08 8.65
N PRO A 107 7.29 21.87 7.37
CA PRO A 107 5.92 21.62 6.99
C PRO A 107 5.44 20.29 7.56
N PHE A 108 4.31 20.31 8.24
CA PHE A 108 3.63 19.12 8.71
C PHE A 108 2.14 19.22 8.42
N GLY A 109 1.56 18.14 7.92
CA GLY A 109 0.17 18.18 7.55
C GLY A 109 -0.40 16.90 7.00
N LEU A 110 -1.57 17.04 6.40
CA LEU A 110 -2.36 15.95 5.84
C LEU A 110 -2.14 15.88 4.33
N THR A 111 -2.05 14.65 3.84
CA THR A 111 -1.96 14.37 2.41
C THR A 111 -3.07 13.43 2.02
N PHE A 112 -3.74 13.73 0.92
CA PHE A 112 -4.65 12.81 0.26
C PHE A 112 -4.07 12.39 -1.08
N THR A 113 -4.48 11.23 -1.57
CA THR A 113 -4.01 10.70 -2.84
C THR A 113 -5.15 9.99 -3.56
N GLY A 114 -5.18 10.11 -4.87
CA GLY A 114 -6.14 9.42 -5.73
C GLY A 114 -5.50 9.17 -7.09
N GLY A 115 -5.59 7.93 -7.58
CA GLY A 115 -4.91 7.56 -8.80
C GLY A 115 -5.36 6.25 -9.40
N ALA A 116 -4.68 5.90 -10.49
CA ALA A 116 -4.80 4.62 -11.15
C ALA A 116 -3.44 3.94 -11.19
N GLU A 117 -3.43 2.62 -11.02
CA GLU A 117 -2.23 1.80 -11.14
C GLU A 117 -2.46 0.63 -12.08
N LEU A 118 -1.42 0.26 -12.83
CA LEU A 118 -1.38 -0.87 -13.74
C LEU A 118 -0.19 -1.76 -13.37
N THR A 119 -0.48 -2.99 -12.99
CA THR A 119 0.56 -3.99 -12.69
C THR A 119 0.73 -4.97 -13.84
N LEU A 120 1.90 -4.96 -14.48
CA LEU A 120 2.31 -5.86 -15.57
C LEU A 120 3.52 -6.70 -15.12
N GLY A 121 3.28 -7.97 -14.79
CA GLY A 121 4.34 -8.91 -14.45
C GLY A 121 5.07 -8.57 -13.13
N ARG A 122 6.23 -7.90 -13.23
CA ARG A 122 7.02 -7.40 -12.09
C ARG A 122 7.09 -5.87 -12.04
N LEU A 123 6.45 -5.17 -12.97
CA LEU A 123 6.40 -3.72 -13.01
C LEU A 123 5.00 -3.26 -12.60
N ASN A 124 4.96 -2.18 -11.84
CA ASN A 124 3.75 -1.46 -11.47
C ASN A 124 3.95 0.00 -11.91
N PHE A 125 3.02 0.48 -12.72
CA PHE A 125 2.96 1.86 -13.17
C PHE A 125 1.79 2.51 -12.48
N SER A 126 1.94 3.69 -11.93
CA SER A 126 0.82 4.45 -11.39
C SER A 126 0.85 5.89 -11.83
N TYR A 127 -0.33 6.47 -11.93
CA TYR A 127 -0.52 7.89 -12.10
C TYR A 127 -1.47 8.38 -11.02
N ASP A 128 -1.10 9.45 -10.33
CA ASP A 128 -1.89 9.93 -9.21
C ASP A 128 -1.84 11.44 -8.99
N PHE A 129 -2.91 11.90 -8.36
CA PHE A 129 -3.14 13.27 -7.92
C PHE A 129 -3.14 13.29 -6.39
N LYS A 130 -2.29 14.14 -5.82
CA LYS A 130 -1.96 14.19 -4.41
C LYS A 130 -2.16 15.62 -3.85
N PRO A 131 -3.39 15.99 -3.44
CA PRO A 131 -3.62 17.24 -2.73
C PRO A 131 -3.14 17.14 -1.27
N ALA A 132 -2.50 18.19 -0.78
CA ALA A 132 -1.91 18.26 0.55
C ALA A 132 -2.25 19.58 1.24
N ILE A 133 -2.46 19.50 2.56
CA ILE A 133 -2.78 20.62 3.43
C ILE A 133 -1.72 20.66 4.53
N ASN A 134 -0.93 21.74 4.59
CA ASN A 134 0.00 22.01 5.67
C ASN A 134 -0.78 22.55 6.87
N LEU A 135 -0.69 21.86 8.02
CA LEU A 135 -1.31 22.29 9.28
C LEU A 135 -0.41 23.22 10.07
N SER A 136 0.91 23.03 9.93
CA SER A 136 1.94 23.88 10.54
C SER A 136 3.14 23.96 9.61
N GLY A 137 3.81 25.10 9.58
CA GLY A 137 4.99 25.28 8.75
C GLY A 137 4.68 25.27 7.24
N GLY A 138 5.74 25.35 6.44
CA GLY A 138 5.66 25.44 4.99
C GLY A 138 5.17 26.79 4.45
N GLU A 139 5.54 27.11 3.22
CA GLU A 139 5.20 28.39 2.60
C GLU A 139 3.72 28.51 2.19
N LYS A 140 3.05 27.38 1.95
CA LYS A 140 1.66 27.34 1.44
C LYS A 140 0.81 26.42 2.31
N THR A 141 -0.38 26.87 2.70
CA THR A 141 -1.32 26.03 3.47
C THR A 141 -1.91 24.90 2.64
N PHE A 142 -2.06 25.08 1.32
CA PHE A 142 -2.60 24.07 0.41
C PHE A 142 -1.79 23.99 -0.87
N TYR A 143 -1.49 22.78 -1.31
CA TYR A 143 -0.82 22.53 -2.59
C TYR A 143 -1.27 21.20 -3.17
N THR A 144 -1.07 21.04 -4.48
CA THR A 144 -1.43 19.81 -5.19
C THR A 144 -0.25 19.34 -5.99
N GLN A 145 -0.12 18.02 -6.10
CA GLN A 145 0.96 17.38 -6.84
C GLN A 145 0.38 16.31 -7.74
N THR A 146 0.99 16.13 -8.90
CA THR A 146 0.73 14.98 -9.76
C THR A 146 2.01 14.19 -9.92
N GLY A 147 1.88 12.89 -10.07
CA GLY A 147 3.03 12.00 -10.20
C GLY A 147 2.73 10.80 -11.05
N VAL A 148 3.74 10.37 -11.80
CA VAL A 148 3.85 9.05 -12.40
C VAL A 148 4.85 8.26 -11.55
N SER A 149 4.46 7.09 -11.08
CA SER A 149 5.37 6.19 -10.38
C SER A 149 5.66 4.95 -11.20
N VAL A 150 6.92 4.52 -11.21
CA VAL A 150 7.37 3.25 -11.76
C VAL A 150 7.98 2.45 -10.62
N ARG A 151 7.31 1.36 -10.27
CA ARG A 151 7.63 0.51 -9.13
C ARG A 151 7.95 -0.91 -9.58
N TYR A 152 8.99 -1.48 -9.00
CA TYR A 152 9.34 -2.88 -9.15
C TYR A 152 8.70 -3.71 -8.04
N VAL A 153 8.01 -4.79 -8.42
CA VAL A 153 7.35 -5.72 -7.50
C VAL A 153 8.38 -6.68 -6.92
N LEU A 154 8.80 -6.39 -5.69
CA LEU A 154 9.75 -7.19 -4.91
C LEU A 154 9.11 -8.52 -4.50
N LEU A 155 7.87 -8.48 -4.01
CA LEU A 155 7.16 -9.67 -3.53
C LEU A 155 5.78 -9.78 -4.16
N LYS A 156 5.50 -10.90 -4.84
CA LYS A 156 4.18 -11.19 -5.42
C LYS A 156 3.22 -11.77 -4.39
N ASN A 157 1.97 -11.33 -4.41
CA ASN A 157 0.92 -11.78 -3.48
C ASN A 157 0.67 -13.31 -3.55
N LYS A 158 0.70 -13.89 -4.76
CA LYS A 158 0.53 -15.35 -4.95
C LYS A 158 1.61 -16.15 -4.23
N VAL A 159 2.86 -15.69 -4.28
CA VAL A 159 4.01 -16.35 -3.64
C VAL A 159 3.86 -16.30 -2.12
N PHE A 160 3.54 -15.13 -1.58
CA PHE A 160 3.31 -14.96 -0.14
C PHE A 160 2.17 -15.84 0.38
N LYS A 161 1.02 -15.87 -0.30
CA LYS A 161 -0.11 -16.73 0.08
C LYS A 161 0.23 -18.22 0.04
N LYS A 162 1.08 -18.66 -0.90
CA LYS A 162 1.56 -20.06 -0.96
C LYS A 162 2.37 -20.39 0.29
N HIS A 163 3.33 -19.52 0.63
CA HIS A 163 4.19 -19.72 1.80
C HIS A 163 3.40 -19.73 3.12
N LEU A 164 2.40 -18.84 3.27
CA LEU A 164 1.49 -18.87 4.42
C LEU A 164 0.70 -20.18 4.54
N LYS A 165 0.25 -20.75 3.41
CA LYS A 165 -0.46 -22.04 3.41
C LYS A 165 0.48 -23.18 3.81
N GLU A 166 1.70 -23.20 3.29
CA GLU A 166 2.72 -24.21 3.64
C GLU A 166 3.08 -24.16 5.13
N LYS A 167 3.31 -22.96 5.68
CA LYS A 167 3.58 -22.78 7.12
C LYS A 167 2.41 -23.24 7.99
N LYS A 168 1.17 -22.96 7.59
CA LYS A 168 -0.03 -23.46 8.30
C LYS A 168 -0.13 -24.99 8.25
N LYS A 169 0.17 -25.61 7.09
CA LYS A 169 0.20 -27.08 6.96
C LYS A 169 1.27 -27.70 7.86
N ALA A 170 2.49 -27.16 7.84
CA ALA A 170 3.59 -27.64 8.68
C ALA A 170 3.27 -27.49 10.18
N ARG A 171 2.63 -26.38 10.59
CA ARG A 171 2.18 -26.18 11.97
C ARG A 171 1.10 -27.18 12.37
N ARG A 172 0.09 -27.41 11.53
CA ARG A 172 -0.94 -28.44 11.76
C ARG A 172 -0.35 -29.85 11.84
N GLN A 173 0.69 -30.16 11.07
CA GLN A 173 1.40 -31.45 11.16
C GLN A 173 2.21 -31.57 12.46
N LYS A 174 2.78 -30.48 12.97
CA LYS A 174 3.46 -30.48 14.28
C LYS A 174 2.48 -30.57 15.45
N GLU A 175 1.37 -29.85 15.38
CA GLU A 175 0.29 -29.89 16.38
C GLU A 175 -0.48 -31.23 16.34
N GLY A 176 -0.72 -31.78 15.14
CA GLY A 176 -1.39 -33.07 14.92
C GLY A 176 -0.53 -34.30 15.23
N LYS A 177 0.78 -34.15 15.42
CA LYS A 177 1.66 -35.20 15.96
C LYS A 177 1.58 -35.33 17.50
N GLY A 178 0.76 -34.50 18.16
CA GLY A 178 0.46 -34.59 19.59
C GLY A 178 -0.72 -35.50 19.96
N ILE A 179 -1.39 -36.15 19.00
CA ILE A 179 -2.41 -37.16 19.29
C ILE A 179 -1.80 -38.53 19.04
N HIS A 180 -1.30 -39.14 20.11
CA HIS A 180 -0.99 -40.58 20.16
C HIS A 180 -2.27 -41.37 19.87
N LEU A 181 -2.49 -41.76 18.61
CA LEU A 181 -3.34 -42.90 18.28
C LEU A 181 -2.46 -44.14 18.26
N GLY A 182 -2.15 -44.64 19.45
CA GLY A 182 -1.26 -45.79 19.63
C GLY A 182 -1.62 -46.57 20.88
N ASN A 183 -2.67 -47.40 20.77
CA ASN A 183 -2.73 -48.78 21.25
C ASN A 183 -4.16 -49.31 21.10
N GLY A 184 -4.47 -49.93 19.95
CA GLY A 184 -5.80 -50.51 19.75
C GLY A 184 -5.97 -51.48 18.60
N TRP A 185 -4.94 -51.79 17.82
CA TRP A 185 -5.04 -52.76 16.72
C TRP A 185 -4.27 -54.04 17.07
N LYS A 186 -4.91 -54.89 17.87
CA LYS A 186 -4.70 -56.34 17.86
C LYS A 186 -6.07 -57.00 17.76
N PHE A 187 -6.59 -57.12 16.55
CA PHE A 187 -7.66 -58.05 16.26
C PHE A 187 -7.34 -58.77 14.96
N TRP A 188 -7.66 -60.06 14.91
CA TRP A 188 -7.26 -61.09 13.95
C TRP A 188 -6.05 -61.95 14.34
N LYS A 189 -6.20 -62.72 15.42
CA LYS A 189 -5.68 -64.10 15.44
C LYS A 189 -6.83 -65.03 15.02
N LYS A 190 -6.69 -65.60 13.83
CA LYS A 190 -7.63 -66.51 13.20
C LYS A 190 -7.65 -67.83 14.00
N SER A 191 -8.83 -68.23 14.45
CA SER A 191 -9.11 -69.60 14.87
C SER A 191 -8.80 -70.56 13.72
N LYS A 192 -8.05 -71.62 14.02
CA LYS A 192 -8.16 -72.91 13.34
C LYS A 192 -8.09 -73.98 14.41
N GLU A 193 -9.26 -74.56 14.69
CA GLU A 193 -9.43 -75.89 15.26
C GLU A 193 -8.78 -76.93 14.35
N VAL A 194 -8.01 -77.85 14.94
CA VAL A 194 -7.97 -79.29 14.62
C VAL A 194 -7.70 -80.01 15.94
#